data_AF-A0A9W6ERC9-F1
#
_entry.id   AF-A0A9W6ERC9-F1
#
_cell.length_a   1.000
_cell.length_b   1.000
_cell.length_c   1.000
_cell.angle_alpha   90.00
_cell.angle_beta   90.00
_cell.angle_gamma   90.00
#
_symmetry.space_group_name_H-M   'P 1'
#
loop_
_entity.id
_entity.type
_entity.pdbx_description
1 polymer ?
#
loop_
_entity_poly.entity_id
_entity_poly.type
_entity_poly.pdbx_seq_one_letter_code
_entity_poly.pdbx_strand_id
1 'polypeptide(L)'
;MTNDDLKYEISNFKKTFKSTFIISLLIQLLILIFFFMVGYLDRESDDSIFEHFNSLIGFSSLLSALLISIYISVRSVKYIISNYMGDNKVFLYLYPNGRTGIFQTKLCAFLLVSILAQLVGSFLVNILFLIFSRITNVLPPDVNYIGFIAVTFAVVLLSLFVITTSIVIGVRLSSKVATVISSIILVAILCNPLSFLCAYSAYTSLLCAVILVFVSLILVQYCKHYLKNDEVLR
;
A
#
# COMPACT_ATOMS: atom_id res chain seq x y z
N MET A 1 -9.11 -22.26 -7.88
CA MET A 1 -9.18 -21.57 -6.58
C MET A 1 -10.55 -21.87 -6.00
N THR A 2 -10.63 -22.72 -4.99
CA THR A 2 -11.88 -22.96 -4.25
C THR A 2 -12.12 -21.75 -3.33
N ASN A 3 -13.36 -21.25 -3.28
CA ASN A 3 -13.71 -20.08 -2.46
C ASN A 3 -13.42 -20.29 -0.95
N ASP A 4 -13.35 -21.55 -0.51
CA ASP A 4 -13.13 -21.92 0.88
C ASP A 4 -11.67 -21.73 1.32
N ASP A 5 -10.70 -21.98 0.43
CA ASP A 5 -9.27 -21.77 0.68
C ASP A 5 -8.97 -20.28 0.94
N LEU A 6 -9.60 -19.39 0.17
CA LEU A 6 -9.44 -17.95 0.32
C LEU A 6 -10.04 -17.45 1.64
N LYS A 7 -11.25 -17.92 1.99
CA LYS A 7 -11.91 -17.56 3.26
C LYS A 7 -11.09 -18.02 4.47
N TYR A 8 -10.52 -19.22 4.40
CA TYR A 8 -9.64 -19.74 5.44
C TYR A 8 -8.42 -18.84 5.66
N GLU A 9 -7.69 -18.49 4.60
CA GLU A 9 -6.52 -17.61 4.72
C GLU A 9 -6.89 -16.20 5.21
N ILE A 10 -8.01 -15.62 4.76
CA ILE A 10 -8.50 -14.34 5.27
C ILE A 10 -8.75 -14.41 6.79
N SER A 11 -9.33 -15.51 7.26
CA SER A 11 -9.59 -15.70 8.69
C SER A 11 -8.30 -15.77 9.52
N ASN A 12 -7.26 -16.40 8.97
CA ASN A 12 -5.93 -16.50 9.55
C ASN A 12 -5.25 -15.12 9.68
N PHE A 13 -5.52 -14.22 8.72
CA PHE A 13 -4.98 -12.86 8.70
C PHE A 13 -5.78 -11.83 9.52
N LYS A 14 -6.77 -12.23 10.34
CA LYS A 14 -7.51 -11.29 11.21
C LYS A 14 -6.62 -10.53 12.20
N LYS A 15 -5.59 -11.16 12.76
CA LYS A 15 -4.65 -10.49 13.68
C LYS A 15 -3.79 -9.45 12.94
N THR A 16 -3.38 -9.76 11.71
CA THR A 16 -2.66 -8.82 10.83
C THR A 16 -3.53 -7.65 10.40
N PHE A 17 -4.85 -7.84 10.21
CA PHE A 17 -5.78 -6.74 9.97
C PHE A 17 -5.72 -5.70 11.11
N LYS A 18 -5.98 -6.13 12.35
CA LYS A 18 -6.02 -5.23 13.52
C LYS A 18 -4.72 -4.44 13.67
N SER A 19 -3.58 -5.11 13.55
CA SER A 19 -2.29 -4.43 13.72
C SER A 19 -1.97 -3.49 12.56
N THR A 20 -2.30 -3.84 11.32
CA THR A 20 -2.09 -2.95 10.16
C THR A 20 -3.00 -1.73 10.23
N PHE A 21 -4.24 -1.92 10.70
CA PHE A 21 -5.19 -0.83 10.93
C PHE A 21 -4.68 0.17 11.97
N ILE A 22 -4.24 -0.28 13.15
CA ILE A 22 -3.73 0.62 14.21
C ILE A 22 -2.49 1.40 13.71
N ILE A 23 -1.58 0.73 13.01
CA ILE A 23 -0.37 1.36 12.47
C ILE A 23 -0.72 2.37 11.38
N SER A 24 -1.69 2.04 10.50
CA SER A 24 -2.18 2.96 9.48
C SER A 24 -2.78 4.22 10.11
N LEU A 25 -3.55 4.09 11.18
CA LEU A 25 -4.11 5.22 11.93
C LEU A 25 -2.99 6.10 12.50
N LEU A 26 -2.03 5.51 13.21
CA LEU A 26 -0.97 6.25 13.88
C LEU A 26 -0.05 6.98 12.89
N ILE A 27 0.38 6.31 11.82
CA ILE A 27 1.26 6.89 10.80
C ILE A 27 0.55 8.03 10.06
N GLN A 28 -0.69 7.81 9.61
CA GLN A 28 -1.47 8.85 8.92
C GLN A 28 -1.66 10.06 9.82
N LEU A 29 -2.04 9.86 11.08
CA LEU A 29 -2.26 10.95 12.03
C LEU A 29 -0.98 11.75 12.29
N LEU A 30 0.15 11.08 12.54
CA LEU A 30 1.42 11.73 12.82
C LEU A 30 1.90 12.59 11.64
N ILE A 31 1.83 12.04 10.43
CA ILE A 31 2.24 12.74 9.21
C ILE A 31 1.29 13.91 8.91
N LEU A 32 -0.01 13.72 9.11
CA LEU A 32 -0.98 14.78 8.90
C LEU A 32 -0.76 15.96 9.86
N ILE A 33 -0.50 15.68 11.15
CA ILE A 33 -0.15 16.72 12.13
C ILE A 33 1.15 17.43 11.74
N PHE A 34 2.16 16.68 11.28
CA PHE A 34 3.42 17.26 10.81
C PHE A 34 3.18 18.25 9.65
N PHE A 35 2.48 17.84 8.60
CA PHE A 35 2.19 18.71 7.46
C PHE A 35 1.27 19.88 7.82
N PHE A 36 0.33 19.68 8.75
CA PHE A 36 -0.49 20.75 9.30
C PHE A 36 0.35 21.81 10.03
N MET A 37 1.29 21.37 10.87
CA MET A 37 2.19 22.29 11.57
C MET A 37 3.10 23.04 10.60
N VAL A 38 3.67 22.34 9.59
CA VAL A 38 4.48 22.96 8.55
C VAL A 38 3.67 24.01 7.78
N GLY A 39 2.46 23.67 7.32
CA GLY A 39 1.60 24.62 6.61
C GLY A 39 1.16 25.82 7.47
N TYR A 40 1.03 25.65 8.78
CA TYR A 40 0.73 26.76 9.68
C TYR A 40 1.92 27.72 9.85
N LEU A 41 3.15 27.19 9.93
CA LEU A 41 4.37 28.00 10.08
C LEU A 41 4.76 28.72 8.78
N ASP A 42 4.42 28.16 7.63
CA ASP A 42 4.78 28.68 6.31
C ASP A 42 3.83 29.77 5.79
N ARG A 43 2.81 30.16 6.56
CA ARG A 43 1.82 31.20 6.20
C ARG A 43 2.38 32.59 5.96
N GLU A 44 3.62 32.87 6.35
CA GLU A 44 4.27 34.16 6.12
C GLU A 44 5.04 34.22 4.78
N SER A 45 5.11 33.12 4.02
CA SER A 45 5.78 33.07 2.72
C SER A 45 4.77 33.03 1.57
N ASP A 46 4.96 33.88 0.56
CA ASP A 46 4.09 34.01 -0.64
C ASP A 46 4.08 32.73 -1.53
N ASP A 47 4.91 31.73 -1.24
CA ASP A 47 5.14 30.49 -2.02
C ASP A 47 4.68 29.21 -1.30
N SER A 48 3.74 29.32 -0.35
CA SER A 48 3.37 28.22 0.53
C SER A 48 2.52 27.13 -0.17
N ILE A 49 3.19 26.13 -0.73
CA ILE A 49 2.59 24.92 -1.37
C ILE A 49 1.58 24.20 -0.44
N PHE A 50 1.70 24.41 0.88
CA PHE A 50 0.86 23.81 1.91
C PHE A 50 -0.34 24.67 2.36
N GLU A 51 -0.52 25.88 1.82
CA GLU A 51 -1.73 26.67 2.08
C GLU A 51 -2.98 26.01 1.48
N HIS A 52 -2.81 25.29 0.37
CA HIS A 52 -3.90 24.55 -0.25
C HIS A 52 -4.20 23.25 0.50
N PHE A 53 -5.37 23.21 1.13
CA PHE A 53 -5.89 22.07 1.90
C PHE A 53 -5.83 20.73 1.15
N ASN A 54 -6.10 20.74 -0.16
CA ASN A 54 -6.04 19.55 -1.01
C ASN A 54 -4.60 19.01 -1.15
N SER A 55 -3.63 19.90 -1.30
CA SER A 55 -2.21 19.54 -1.36
C SER A 55 -1.79 18.91 -0.04
N LEU A 56 -2.09 19.55 1.09
CA LEU A 56 -1.72 19.06 2.43
C LEU A 56 -2.22 17.63 2.68
N ILE A 57 -3.49 17.34 2.39
CA ILE A 57 -4.04 15.99 2.53
C ILE A 57 -3.43 15.02 1.52
N GLY A 58 -3.21 15.44 0.28
CA GLY A 58 -2.60 14.63 -0.75
C GLY A 58 -1.19 14.17 -0.37
N PHE A 59 -0.33 15.11 0.02
CA PHE A 59 1.04 14.83 0.45
C PHE A 59 1.09 13.96 1.71
N SER A 60 0.31 14.31 2.73
CA SER A 60 0.28 13.54 3.98
C SER A 60 -0.21 12.11 3.79
N SER A 61 -1.27 11.92 3.00
CA SER A 61 -1.80 10.60 2.67
C SER A 61 -0.84 9.80 1.80
N LEU A 62 -0.16 10.44 0.84
CA LEU A 62 0.80 9.76 -0.02
C LEU A 62 2.00 9.26 0.79
N LEU A 63 2.59 10.12 1.61
CA LEU A 63 3.75 9.74 2.42
C LEU A 63 3.40 8.63 3.41
N SER A 64 2.25 8.72 4.07
CA SER A 64 1.80 7.69 5.01
C SER A 64 1.61 6.34 4.30
N ALA A 65 0.97 6.32 3.13
CA ALA A 65 0.72 5.09 2.38
C ALA A 65 2.01 4.44 1.90
N LEU A 66 3.01 5.23 1.52
CA LEU A 66 4.34 4.72 1.17
C LEU A 66 5.03 4.11 2.40
N LEU A 67 5.01 4.74 3.56
CA LEU A 67 5.57 4.15 4.80
C LEU A 67 4.82 2.88 5.23
N ILE A 68 3.49 2.89 5.15
CA ILE A 68 2.66 1.72 5.42
C ILE A 68 2.97 0.59 4.43
N SER A 69 3.26 0.90 3.16
CA SER A 69 3.65 -0.09 2.16
C SER A 69 4.97 -0.80 2.51
N ILE A 70 5.94 -0.08 3.08
CA ILE A 70 7.19 -0.67 3.59
C ILE A 70 6.86 -1.61 4.76
N TYR A 71 6.03 -1.16 5.69
CA TYR A 71 5.61 -1.98 6.83
C TYR A 71 4.91 -3.29 6.39
N ILE A 72 3.99 -3.20 5.43
CA ILE A 72 3.30 -4.38 4.88
C ILE A 72 4.30 -5.28 4.14
N SER A 73 5.25 -4.71 3.41
CA SER A 73 6.32 -5.46 2.72
C SER A 73 7.20 -6.21 3.71
N VAL A 74 7.58 -5.60 4.84
CA VAL A 74 8.30 -6.29 5.93
C VAL A 74 7.47 -7.44 6.50
N ARG A 75 6.16 -7.25 6.70
CA ARG A 75 5.28 -8.35 7.14
C ARG A 75 5.18 -9.48 6.12
N SER A 76 5.16 -9.15 4.84
CA SER A 76 5.08 -10.15 3.77
C SER A 76 6.23 -11.17 3.86
N VAL A 77 7.39 -10.78 4.41
CA VAL A 77 8.54 -11.66 4.64
C VAL A 77 8.18 -12.88 5.48
N LYS A 78 7.45 -12.66 6.58
CA LYS A 78 7.07 -13.69 7.54
C LYS A 78 5.91 -14.55 7.04
N TYR A 79 5.00 -13.98 6.26
CA TYR A 79 3.76 -14.65 5.88
C TYR A 79 3.83 -15.29 4.50
N ILE A 80 4.56 -14.71 3.55
CA ILE A 80 4.64 -15.19 2.17
C ILE A 80 6.04 -15.70 1.88
N ILE A 81 7.06 -14.83 1.91
CA ILE A 81 8.40 -15.15 1.39
C ILE A 81 9.07 -16.30 2.16
N SER A 82 8.88 -16.41 3.47
CA SER A 82 9.44 -17.52 4.28
C SER A 82 9.04 -18.91 3.79
N ASN A 83 7.90 -19.04 3.10
CA ASN A 83 7.45 -20.31 2.57
C ASN A 83 8.21 -20.69 1.29
N TYR A 84 8.72 -19.72 0.54
CA TYR A 84 9.39 -19.93 -0.76
C TYR A 84 10.91 -20.02 -0.64
N MET A 85 11.43 -20.15 0.59
CA MET A 85 12.86 -20.18 0.90
C MET A 85 13.26 -21.47 1.62
N GLY A 86 14.48 -21.95 1.34
CA GLY A 86 15.10 -23.08 2.05
C GLY A 86 14.23 -24.35 2.03
N ASP A 87 14.23 -25.07 3.15
CA ASP A 87 13.52 -26.34 3.29
C ASP A 87 11.99 -26.19 3.25
N ASN A 88 11.47 -25.01 3.60
CA ASN A 88 10.04 -24.69 3.48
C ASN A 88 9.56 -24.75 2.03
N LYS A 89 10.47 -24.50 1.06
CA LYS A 89 10.18 -24.63 -0.37
C LYS A 89 9.81 -26.06 -0.73
N VAL A 90 10.41 -27.07 -0.08
CA VAL A 90 10.19 -28.49 -0.36
C VAL A 90 8.78 -28.92 0.06
N PHE A 91 8.31 -28.46 1.22
CA PHE A 91 6.96 -28.78 1.69
C PHE A 91 5.85 -28.29 0.77
N LEU A 92 6.07 -27.19 0.03
CA LEU A 92 5.10 -26.68 -0.94
C LEU A 92 4.86 -27.64 -2.12
N TYR A 93 5.80 -28.52 -2.46
CA TYR A 93 5.65 -29.51 -3.52
C TYR A 93 4.71 -30.65 -3.13
N LEU A 94 4.53 -30.90 -1.83
CA LEU A 94 3.67 -31.97 -1.32
C LEU A 94 2.19 -31.58 -1.31
N TYR A 95 1.86 -30.31 -1.56
CA TYR A 95 0.49 -29.85 -1.56
C TYR A 95 -0.24 -30.19 -2.87
N PRO A 96 -1.51 -30.65 -2.79
CA PRO A 96 -2.29 -31.07 -3.96
C PRO A 96 -2.57 -29.92 -4.94
N ASN A 97 -2.60 -28.67 -4.45
CA ASN A 97 -2.87 -27.47 -5.26
C ASN A 97 -1.60 -26.89 -5.93
N GLY A 98 -0.44 -27.52 -5.75
CA GLY A 98 0.85 -27.02 -6.24
C GLY A 98 1.30 -25.72 -5.56
N ARG A 99 2.53 -25.29 -5.86
CA ARG A 99 3.15 -24.10 -5.26
C ARG A 99 2.55 -22.82 -5.84
N THR A 100 2.22 -22.84 -7.12
CA THR A 100 1.58 -21.71 -7.81
C THR A 100 0.17 -21.39 -7.27
N GLY A 101 -0.60 -22.41 -6.90
CA GLY A 101 -1.95 -22.25 -6.33
C GLY A 101 -1.90 -21.61 -4.94
N ILE A 102 -1.03 -22.11 -4.07
CA ILE A 102 -0.82 -21.58 -2.71
C ILE A 102 -0.28 -20.16 -2.74
N PHE A 103 0.62 -19.84 -3.70
CA PHE A 103 1.12 -18.48 -3.87
C PHE A 103 -0.03 -17.50 -4.10
N GLN A 104 -0.95 -17.86 -4.99
CA GLN A 104 -2.05 -16.99 -5.41
C GLN A 104 -3.05 -16.75 -4.29
N THR A 105 -3.48 -17.82 -3.61
CA THR A 105 -4.46 -17.71 -2.53
C THR A 105 -3.90 -16.88 -1.39
N LYS A 106 -2.66 -17.14 -0.98
CA LYS A 106 -2.02 -16.45 0.13
C LYS A 106 -1.69 -14.99 -0.20
N LEU A 107 -1.21 -14.73 -1.42
CA LEU A 107 -0.96 -13.37 -1.89
C LEU A 107 -2.27 -12.56 -1.94
N CYS A 108 -3.33 -13.13 -2.51
CA CYS A 108 -4.62 -12.46 -2.62
C CYS A 108 -5.22 -12.15 -1.24
N ALA A 109 -5.26 -13.15 -0.34
CA ALA A 109 -5.77 -12.96 1.02
C ALA A 109 -4.95 -11.92 1.80
N PHE A 110 -3.61 -11.97 1.73
CA PHE A 110 -2.74 -11.02 2.40
C PHE A 110 -2.94 -9.60 1.88
N LEU A 111 -2.95 -9.40 0.56
CA LEU A 111 -3.15 -8.08 -0.05
C LEU A 111 -4.52 -7.51 0.30
N LEU A 112 -5.58 -8.31 0.18
CA LEU A 112 -6.95 -7.89 0.47
C LEU A 112 -7.06 -7.41 1.91
N VAL A 113 -6.57 -8.20 2.87
CA VAL A 113 -6.62 -7.86 4.30
C VAL A 113 -5.79 -6.63 4.62
N SER A 114 -4.57 -6.52 4.08
CA SER A 114 -3.69 -5.38 4.33
C SER A 114 -4.22 -4.08 3.73
N ILE A 115 -4.75 -4.13 2.51
CA ILE A 115 -5.26 -2.95 1.80
C ILE A 115 -6.58 -2.49 2.40
N LEU A 116 -7.49 -3.40 2.75
CA LEU A 116 -8.70 -3.00 3.47
C LEU A 116 -8.37 -2.35 4.82
N ALA A 117 -7.39 -2.90 5.56
CA ALA A 117 -6.96 -2.30 6.82
C ALA A 117 -6.39 -0.89 6.64
N GLN A 118 -5.53 -0.70 5.63
CA GLN A 118 -4.97 0.60 5.29
C GLN A 118 -6.06 1.58 4.84
N LEU A 119 -6.96 1.15 3.95
CA LEU A 119 -8.03 1.97 3.42
C LEU A 119 -8.93 2.48 4.54
N VAL A 120 -9.46 1.59 5.39
CA VAL A 120 -10.32 1.99 6.52
C VAL A 120 -9.57 2.90 7.50
N GLY A 121 -8.28 2.62 7.76
CA GLY A 121 -7.44 3.46 8.62
C GLY A 121 -7.26 4.88 8.07
N SER A 122 -6.79 5.01 6.83
CA SER A 122 -6.57 6.31 6.19
C SER A 122 -7.87 7.10 6.01
N PHE A 123 -8.98 6.45 5.63
CA PHE A 123 -10.29 7.12 5.52
C PHE A 123 -10.74 7.67 6.88
N LEU A 124 -10.61 6.89 7.95
CA LEU A 124 -11.04 7.32 9.28
C LEU A 124 -10.30 8.58 9.74
N VAL A 125 -8.96 8.61 9.61
CA VAL A 125 -8.18 9.79 9.99
C VAL A 125 -8.54 10.99 9.14
N ASN A 126 -8.69 10.81 7.84
CA ASN A 126 -9.00 11.92 6.94
C ASN A 126 -10.42 12.48 7.20
N ILE A 127 -11.40 11.64 7.56
CA ILE A 127 -12.74 12.09 7.98
C ILE A 127 -12.66 12.85 9.32
N LEU A 128 -11.93 12.34 10.31
CA LEU A 128 -11.75 13.02 11.58
C LEU A 128 -11.11 14.40 11.39
N PHE A 129 -10.14 14.50 10.49
CA PHE A 129 -9.50 15.77 10.15
C PHE A 129 -10.46 16.76 9.48
N LEU A 130 -11.31 16.29 8.56
CA LEU A 130 -12.36 17.15 7.95
C LEU A 130 -13.33 17.70 9.00
N ILE A 131 -13.72 16.90 9.99
CA ILE A 131 -14.59 17.33 11.09
C ILE A 131 -13.86 18.37 11.94
N PHE A 132 -12.62 18.08 12.33
CA PHE A 132 -11.80 18.98 13.14
C PHE A 132 -11.56 20.33 12.45
N SER A 133 -11.25 20.30 11.15
CA SER A 133 -10.96 21.50 10.37
C SER A 133 -12.21 22.38 10.16
N ARG A 134 -13.40 21.77 10.11
CA ARG A 134 -14.68 22.48 10.08
C ARG A 134 -14.99 23.18 11.41
N ILE A 135 -14.69 22.55 12.54
CA ILE A 135 -14.92 23.12 13.88
C ILE A 135 -13.99 24.31 14.13
N THR A 136 -12.73 24.18 13.71
CA THR A 136 -11.68 25.20 13.92
C THR A 136 -11.70 26.33 12.88
N ASN A 137 -12.58 26.25 11.87
CA ASN A 137 -12.72 27.19 10.76
C ASN A 137 -11.39 27.50 10.02
N VAL A 138 -10.49 26.53 9.99
CA VAL A 138 -9.21 26.62 9.27
C VAL A 138 -9.40 26.37 7.76
N LEU A 139 -10.59 25.93 7.35
CA LEU A 139 -10.91 25.57 5.97
C LEU A 139 -11.35 26.77 5.12
N PRO A 140 -10.85 26.88 3.88
CA PRO A 140 -11.56 27.66 2.86
C PRO A 140 -12.92 27.00 2.56
N PRO A 141 -13.95 27.79 2.19
CA PRO A 141 -15.32 27.31 2.03
C PRO A 141 -15.53 26.30 0.89
N ASP A 142 -14.63 26.25 -0.10
CA ASP A 142 -14.79 25.46 -1.33
C ASP A 142 -13.97 24.15 -1.31
N VAL A 143 -14.39 23.18 -0.50
CA VAL A 143 -13.74 21.86 -0.44
C VAL A 143 -14.32 20.91 -1.48
N ASN A 144 -13.46 20.39 -2.37
CA ASN A 144 -13.84 19.35 -3.33
C ASN A 144 -13.79 17.95 -2.69
N TYR A 145 -14.92 17.52 -2.11
CA TYR A 145 -15.07 16.21 -1.48
C TYR A 145 -14.81 15.03 -2.42
N ILE A 146 -15.15 15.16 -3.71
CA ILE A 146 -14.96 14.10 -4.71
C ILE A 146 -13.46 13.93 -5.01
N GLY A 147 -12.75 15.04 -5.19
CA GLY A 147 -11.30 15.04 -5.38
C GLY A 147 -10.57 14.41 -4.20
N PHE A 148 -11.01 14.70 -2.98
CA PHE A 148 -10.47 14.10 -1.75
C PHE A 148 -10.63 12.56 -1.72
N ILE A 149 -11.83 12.05 -2.02
CA ILE A 149 -12.07 10.60 -2.10
C ILE A 149 -11.20 9.97 -3.20
N ALA A 150 -11.09 10.63 -4.36
CA ALA A 150 -10.27 10.13 -5.45
C ALA A 150 -8.79 10.01 -5.07
N VAL A 151 -8.24 11.00 -4.33
CA VAL A 151 -6.85 10.97 -3.86
C VAL A 151 -6.61 9.84 -2.86
N THR A 152 -7.51 9.64 -1.89
CA THR A 152 -7.33 8.55 -0.91
C THR A 152 -7.34 7.18 -1.58
N PHE A 153 -8.24 6.97 -2.56
CA PHE A 153 -8.24 5.75 -3.36
C PHE A 153 -6.97 5.60 -4.21
N ALA A 154 -6.54 6.66 -4.91
CA ALA A 154 -5.34 6.65 -5.74
C ALA A 154 -4.09 6.23 -4.95
N VAL A 155 -3.93 6.81 -3.76
CA VAL A 155 -2.79 6.56 -2.88
C VAL A 155 -2.80 5.14 -2.29
N VAL A 156 -3.98 4.57 -2.00
CA VAL A 156 -4.09 3.17 -1.57
C VAL A 156 -3.80 2.20 -2.72
N LEU A 157 -4.24 2.50 -3.94
CA LEU A 157 -3.89 1.70 -5.11
C LEU A 157 -2.38 1.75 -5.41
N LEU A 158 -1.75 2.90 -5.15
CA LEU A 158 -0.32 3.03 -5.24
C LEU A 158 0.42 2.16 -4.23
N SER A 159 -0.02 2.10 -2.97
CA SER A 159 0.62 1.23 -1.99
C SER A 159 0.50 -0.24 -2.40
N LEU A 160 -0.61 -0.66 -3.02
CA LEU A 160 -0.77 -1.99 -3.62
C LEU A 160 0.35 -2.28 -4.63
N PHE A 161 0.66 -1.35 -5.53
CA PHE A 161 1.74 -1.50 -6.51
C PHE A 161 3.09 -1.76 -5.82
N VAL A 162 3.45 -0.93 -4.84
CA VAL A 162 4.71 -1.10 -4.10
C VAL A 162 4.77 -2.45 -3.38
N ILE A 163 3.72 -2.82 -2.65
CA ILE A 163 3.68 -4.09 -1.89
C ILE A 163 3.83 -5.30 -2.83
N THR A 164 3.06 -5.32 -3.91
CA THR A 164 3.04 -6.45 -4.86
C THR A 164 4.37 -6.64 -5.56
N THR A 165 4.97 -5.56 -6.07
CA THR A 165 6.29 -5.59 -6.72
C THR A 165 7.38 -6.07 -5.76
N SER A 166 7.42 -5.60 -4.50
CA SER A 166 8.37 -6.05 -3.49
C SER A 166 8.24 -7.53 -3.16
N ILE A 167 7.02 -8.06 -3.09
CA ILE A 167 6.79 -9.49 -2.89
C ILE A 167 7.30 -10.30 -4.09
N VAL A 168 7.02 -9.86 -5.32
CA VAL A 168 7.48 -10.54 -6.55
C VAL A 168 9.01 -10.61 -6.60
N ILE A 169 9.69 -9.50 -6.31
CA ILE A 169 11.16 -9.44 -6.26
C ILE A 169 11.69 -10.42 -5.20
N GLY A 170 11.04 -10.46 -4.04
CA GLY A 170 11.40 -11.36 -2.94
C GLY A 170 11.31 -12.84 -3.22
N VAL A 171 10.19 -13.24 -3.82
CA VAL A 171 9.95 -14.64 -4.19
C VAL A 171 10.95 -15.04 -5.28
N ARG A 172 11.21 -14.17 -6.26
CA ARG A 172 12.18 -14.44 -7.33
C ARG A 172 13.60 -14.61 -6.80
N LEU A 173 14.04 -13.73 -5.92
CA LEU A 173 15.38 -13.77 -5.34
C LEU A 173 15.49 -14.73 -4.15
N SER A 174 14.38 -15.34 -3.71
CA SER A 174 14.32 -16.19 -2.52
C SER A 174 15.01 -15.54 -1.32
N SER A 175 14.78 -14.23 -1.10
CA SER A 175 15.51 -13.44 -0.10
C SER A 175 14.58 -12.50 0.67
N LYS A 176 14.64 -12.63 2.01
CA LYS A 176 13.94 -11.76 2.97
C LYS A 176 14.48 -10.33 2.95
N VAL A 177 15.77 -10.16 2.65
CA VAL A 177 16.42 -8.84 2.67
C VAL A 177 16.07 -8.09 1.39
N ALA A 178 16.05 -8.79 0.24
CA ALA A 178 15.72 -8.19 -1.05
C ALA A 178 14.29 -7.59 -1.11
N THR A 179 13.34 -8.16 -0.37
CA THR A 179 11.96 -7.64 -0.32
C THR A 179 11.87 -6.30 0.39
N VAL A 180 12.59 -6.16 1.50
CA VAL A 180 12.59 -4.94 2.30
C VAL A 180 13.33 -3.85 1.54
N ILE A 181 14.52 -4.16 1.02
CA ILE A 181 15.33 -3.21 0.26
C ILE A 181 14.57 -2.73 -0.99
N SER A 182 13.93 -3.64 -1.75
CA SER A 182 13.17 -3.25 -2.94
C SER A 182 11.99 -2.34 -2.61
N SER A 183 11.28 -2.59 -1.49
CA SER A 183 10.19 -1.70 -1.06
C SER A 183 10.70 -0.28 -0.75
N ILE A 184 11.85 -0.16 -0.09
CA ILE A 184 12.46 1.13 0.25
C ILE A 184 12.89 1.87 -1.02
N ILE A 185 13.56 1.18 -1.95
CA ILE A 185 13.99 1.77 -3.23
C ILE A 185 12.80 2.24 -4.05
N LEU A 186 11.75 1.43 -4.16
CA LEU A 186 10.53 1.80 -4.89
C LEU A 186 9.86 3.02 -4.28
N VAL A 187 9.71 3.07 -2.95
CA VAL A 187 9.17 4.24 -2.26
C VAL A 187 10.02 5.48 -2.55
N ALA A 188 11.35 5.38 -2.49
CA ALA A 188 12.24 6.51 -2.73
C ALA A 188 12.11 7.05 -4.17
N ILE A 189 12.03 6.18 -5.17
CA ILE A 189 11.88 6.57 -6.58
C ILE A 189 10.50 7.16 -6.85
N LEU A 190 9.45 6.56 -6.29
CA LEU A 190 8.06 6.90 -6.58
C LEU A 190 7.57 8.13 -5.82
N CYS A 191 8.12 8.41 -4.63
CA CYS A 191 7.64 9.49 -3.76
C CYS A 191 7.57 10.84 -4.48
N ASN A 192 8.65 11.23 -5.18
CA ASN A 192 8.75 12.55 -5.81
C ASN A 192 7.78 12.76 -6.99
N PRO A 193 7.79 11.93 -8.05
CA PRO A 193 6.90 12.14 -9.20
C PRO A 193 5.42 12.03 -8.82
N LEU A 194 5.08 11.15 -7.88
CA LEU A 194 3.69 10.96 -7.46
C LEU A 194 3.18 12.09 -6.58
N SER A 195 4.05 12.66 -5.75
CA SER A 195 3.74 13.86 -4.98
C SER A 195 3.37 15.03 -5.89
N PHE A 196 4.15 15.23 -6.96
CA PHE A 196 3.84 16.23 -7.98
C PHE A 196 2.49 15.97 -8.67
N LEU A 197 2.21 14.71 -9.04
CA LEU A 197 0.93 14.32 -9.66
C LEU A 197 -0.27 14.54 -8.73
N CYS A 198 -0.14 14.24 -7.43
CA CYS A 198 -1.18 14.45 -6.43
C CYS A 198 -1.47 15.94 -6.20
N ALA A 199 -0.45 16.81 -6.28
CA ALA A 199 -0.62 18.25 -6.17
C ALA A 199 -1.30 18.85 -7.41
N TYR A 200 -1.01 18.32 -8.61
CA TYR A 200 -1.57 18.83 -9.86
C TYR A 200 -3.06 18.51 -10.02
N SER A 201 -3.44 17.23 -9.88
CA SER A 201 -4.84 16.82 -10.01
C SER A 201 -5.12 15.45 -9.38
N ALA A 202 -6.24 15.37 -8.65
CA ALA A 202 -6.73 14.12 -8.07
C ALA A 202 -6.96 13.04 -9.14
N TYR A 203 -7.56 13.40 -10.27
CA TYR A 203 -7.94 12.45 -11.32
C TYR A 203 -6.73 11.88 -12.07
N THR A 204 -5.69 12.69 -12.31
CA THR A 204 -4.45 12.21 -12.93
C THR A 204 -3.71 11.25 -12.02
N SER A 205 -3.69 11.51 -10.71
CA SER A 205 -3.10 10.60 -9.72
C SER A 205 -3.82 9.24 -9.70
N LEU A 206 -5.16 9.23 -9.79
CA LEU A 206 -5.95 8.00 -9.84
C LEU A 206 -5.67 7.20 -11.11
N LEU A 207 -5.65 7.87 -12.27
CA LEU A 207 -5.33 7.23 -13.55
C LEU A 207 -3.94 6.59 -13.51
N CYS A 208 -2.93 7.30 -12.99
CA CYS A 208 -1.58 6.78 -12.82
C CYS A 208 -1.55 5.55 -11.89
N ALA A 209 -2.26 5.61 -10.75
CA ALA A 209 -2.35 4.49 -9.82
C ALA A 209 -2.97 3.25 -10.46
N VAL A 210 -4.04 3.41 -11.24
CA VAL A 210 -4.67 2.30 -11.98
C VAL A 210 -3.69 1.66 -12.96
N ILE A 211 -2.95 2.45 -13.74
CA ILE A 211 -1.92 1.93 -14.65
C ILE A 211 -0.88 1.12 -13.89
N LEU A 212 -0.38 1.64 -12.77
CA LEU A 212 0.62 0.93 -11.95
C LEU A 212 0.07 -0.39 -11.40
N VAL A 213 -1.20 -0.44 -10.98
CA VAL A 213 -1.83 -1.70 -10.56
C VAL A 213 -1.90 -2.71 -11.71
N PHE A 214 -2.19 -2.28 -12.94
CA PHE A 214 -2.12 -3.19 -14.09
C PHE A 214 -0.70 -3.74 -14.30
N VAL A 215 0.32 -2.89 -14.15
CA VAL A 215 1.73 -3.33 -14.22
C VAL A 215 2.06 -4.35 -13.12
N SER A 216 1.60 -4.16 -11.89
CA SER A 216 1.85 -5.15 -10.83
C SER A 216 1.13 -6.47 -11.07
N LEU A 217 -0.08 -6.47 -11.64
CA LEU A 217 -0.77 -7.70 -12.03
C LEU A 217 0.02 -8.47 -13.08
N ILE A 218 0.62 -7.79 -14.07
CA ILE A 218 1.50 -8.42 -15.07
C ILE A 218 2.73 -9.03 -14.38
N LEU A 219 3.36 -8.33 -13.44
CA LEU A 219 4.50 -8.85 -12.67
C LEU A 219 4.14 -10.08 -11.83
N VAL A 220 2.94 -10.11 -11.25
CA VAL A 220 2.43 -11.27 -10.53
C VAL A 220 2.21 -12.45 -11.48
N GLN A 221 1.66 -12.23 -12.68
CA GLN A 221 1.54 -13.28 -13.70
C GLN A 221 2.90 -13.83 -14.14
N TYR A 222 3.88 -12.96 -14.34
CA TYR A 222 5.25 -13.36 -14.62
C TYR A 222 5.84 -14.23 -13.49
N CYS A 223 5.62 -13.84 -12.24
CA CYS A 223 6.07 -14.62 -11.07
C CYS A 223 5.39 -16.00 -11.01
N LYS A 224 4.09 -16.10 -11.32
CA LYS A 224 3.39 -17.39 -11.41
C LYS A 224 4.01 -18.31 -12.47
N HIS A 225 4.32 -17.77 -13.65
CA HIS A 225 4.94 -18.52 -14.73
C HIS A 225 6.32 -19.05 -14.33
N TYR A 226 7.13 -18.20 -13.68
CA TYR A 226 8.42 -18.60 -13.11
C TYR A 226 8.26 -19.75 -12.09
N LEU A 227 7.30 -19.63 -11.17
CA LEU A 227 7.04 -20.66 -10.16
C LEU A 227 6.60 -21.98 -10.78
N LYS A 228 5.81 -21.95 -11.88
CA LYS A 228 5.36 -23.15 -12.61
C LYS A 228 6.50 -23.86 -13.33
N ASN A 229 7.39 -23.12 -13.99
CA ASN A 229 8.52 -23.72 -14.71
C ASN A 229 9.50 -24.44 -13.77
N ASP A 230 9.69 -23.89 -12.57
CA ASP A 230 10.52 -24.45 -11.51
C ASP A 230 9.84 -25.64 -10.78
N GLU A 231 8.59 -25.97 -11.11
CA GLU A 231 7.92 -27.24 -10.74
C GLU A 231 8.17 -28.36 -11.77
N VAL A 232 8.31 -28.02 -13.06
CA VAL A 232 8.45 -29.02 -14.15
C VAL A 232 9.89 -29.53 -14.28
N LEU A 233 10.87 -28.75 -13.83
CA LEU A 233 12.30 -29.05 -13.98
C LEU A 233 12.89 -29.92 -12.85
N ARG A 234 12.06 -30.44 -11.94
CA ARG A 234 12.46 -31.33 -10.82
C ARG A 234 11.53 -32.53 -10.76
#